data_AF-A0AAD9NIV6-F1
#
_entry.id   AF-A0AAD9NIV6-F1
#
_cell.length_a   1.000
_cell.length_b   1.000
_cell.length_c   1.000
_cell.angle_alpha   90.00
_cell.angle_beta   90.00
_cell.angle_gamma   90.00
#
_symmetry.space_group_name_H-M   'P 1'
#
loop_
_entity.id
_entity.type
_entity.pdbx_description
1 polymer ?
#
loop_
_entity_poly.entity_id
_entity_poly.type
_entity_poly.pdbx_seq_one_letter_code
_entity_poly.pdbx_strand_id
1 'polypeptide(L)'
;MDWSIRRNFVKLRLYILPVLRKPRWQWMVPLGVGAAIIFTLWALYGSQEPLTSAVGCKSKIAQIVLPHEKERSEYLMAVGRDMQTVEDDYYSFVERVVFMCSHQVTVGPEGDGGWDVCIDKNFDISSPCLVYSFGIGNDFRFEKEMEERFKCDVHAFDPSMNVPSHQYSTYGHFYEIGLDNVDRVTVDGRWKMQRLKTIMKELGHEGKTIDYLKMDIEFSEWPALYDIIKSGLVRHIRQLGLEVHTPEMDKPWRPDNACTWCRWDTLSFMLRVLIDLHNAGMSLYYSRTNYRIEFISALTRRHRYCCHNLHFVNTKFDRDVV
;
A
#
# COMPACT_ATOMS: atom_id res chain seq x y z
N MET A 1 59.43 24.05 -24.18
CA MET A 1 59.44 25.13 -23.17
C MET A 1 58.26 24.87 -22.25
N ASP A 2 58.27 23.86 -21.37
CA ASP A 2 59.15 23.63 -20.21
C ASP A 2 59.45 24.91 -19.44
N TRP A 3 58.86 25.06 -18.24
CA TRP A 3 59.61 25.22 -17.00
C TRP A 3 58.73 24.91 -15.79
N SER A 4 59.40 24.35 -14.79
CA SER A 4 58.87 23.59 -13.68
C SER A 4 59.42 24.16 -12.35
N ILE A 5 58.87 23.67 -11.24
CA ILE A 5 59.49 23.57 -9.89
C ILE A 5 59.44 24.84 -9.00
N ARG A 6 58.82 24.73 -7.81
CA ARG A 6 59.55 24.55 -6.52
C ARG A 6 58.66 24.06 -5.36
N ARG A 7 59.24 23.05 -4.69
CA ARG A 7 58.85 22.40 -3.42
C ARG A 7 59.32 23.21 -2.20
N ASN A 8 58.71 22.97 -1.03
CA ASN A 8 59.33 22.93 0.31
C ASN A 8 58.27 22.28 1.25
N PHE A 9 58.33 21.01 1.68
CA PHE A 9 59.19 20.34 2.67
C PHE A 9 59.43 21.11 3.97
N VAL A 10 58.75 20.68 5.04
CA VAL A 10 59.24 20.74 6.44
C VAL A 10 59.09 19.35 7.06
N LYS A 11 60.13 18.95 7.79
CA LYS A 11 60.47 17.62 8.29
C LYS A 11 60.28 17.54 9.81
N LEU A 12 59.95 16.32 10.28
CA LEU A 12 60.28 15.68 11.57
C LEU A 12 59.62 16.26 12.86
N ARG A 13 59.26 15.47 13.88
CA ARG A 13 60.02 14.36 14.49
C ARG A 13 59.13 13.41 15.33
N LEU A 14 59.46 12.12 15.26
CA LEU A 14 59.02 11.02 16.13
C LEU A 14 59.58 11.13 17.55
N TYR A 15 58.85 10.58 18.54
CA TYR A 15 59.42 10.03 19.78
C TYR A 15 58.79 8.66 20.09
N ILE A 16 59.64 7.69 20.41
CA ILE A 16 59.34 6.28 20.73
C ILE A 16 59.58 6.05 22.23
N LEU A 17 58.59 5.41 22.88
CA LEU A 17 58.52 4.44 24.01
C LEU A 17 59.56 4.45 25.17
N PRO A 18 59.16 3.93 26.36
CA PRO A 18 59.46 2.52 26.62
C PRO A 18 58.35 1.67 27.26
N VAL A 19 58.52 0.37 26.97
CA VAL A 19 57.91 -0.89 27.44
C VAL A 19 57.82 -1.06 28.97
N LEU A 20 56.89 -1.92 29.44
CA LEU A 20 56.94 -2.95 30.52
C LEU A 20 55.50 -3.17 31.07
N ARG A 21 54.94 -4.33 31.45
CA ARG A 21 55.31 -5.75 31.60
C ARG A 21 54.00 -6.55 31.78
N LYS A 22 53.91 -7.79 31.29
CA LYS A 22 52.85 -8.78 31.67
C LYS A 22 53.23 -9.50 32.96
N PRO A 23 52.25 -10.17 33.62
CA PRO A 23 52.47 -11.58 33.96
C PRO A 23 51.26 -12.48 33.67
N ARG A 24 51.55 -13.72 33.25
CA ARG A 24 50.70 -14.93 33.35
C ARG A 24 51.18 -15.70 34.57
N TRP A 25 50.31 -16.43 35.28
CA TRP A 25 50.51 -17.81 35.76
C TRP A 25 49.16 -18.40 36.19
N GLN A 26 48.89 -19.63 35.73
CA GLN A 26 47.80 -20.51 36.13
C GLN A 26 48.19 -21.31 37.38
N TRP A 27 47.23 -21.71 38.22
CA TRP A 27 47.15 -23.03 38.89
C TRP A 27 45.66 -23.39 39.17
N MET A 28 45.39 -24.69 39.28
CA MET A 28 44.11 -25.42 39.16
C MET A 28 43.35 -25.66 40.50
N VAL A 29 42.00 -25.57 40.47
CA VAL A 29 40.89 -26.52 40.90
C VAL A 29 40.92 -27.10 42.36
N PRO A 30 39.83 -27.54 43.10
CA PRO A 30 38.42 -27.89 42.74
C PRO A 30 37.24 -27.50 43.70
N LEU A 31 36.02 -27.90 43.26
CA LEU A 31 34.84 -28.41 43.99
C LEU A 31 33.79 -27.44 44.59
N GLY A 32 32.54 -27.60 44.16
CA GLY A 32 31.36 -27.05 44.84
C GLY A 32 30.05 -27.07 44.04
N VAL A 33 29.47 -28.26 43.84
CA VAL A 33 28.02 -28.59 43.83
C VAL A 33 27.04 -27.61 43.17
N GLY A 34 26.34 -28.06 42.12
CA GLY A 34 25.08 -27.43 41.70
C GLY A 34 24.62 -27.69 40.26
N ALA A 35 24.61 -28.93 39.78
CA ALA A 35 23.98 -29.29 38.52
C ALA A 35 22.64 -29.97 38.78
N ALA A 36 21.54 -29.23 38.66
CA ALA A 36 20.21 -29.78 38.36
C ALA A 36 19.29 -28.63 37.93
N ILE A 37 18.44 -28.94 36.94
CA ILE A 37 17.39 -28.09 36.35
C ILE A 37 17.90 -27.23 35.19
N ILE A 38 17.87 -27.81 33.98
CA ILE A 38 17.25 -27.27 32.77
C ILE A 38 17.24 -28.44 31.77
N PHE A 39 16.03 -28.86 31.37
CA PHE A 39 15.65 -29.44 30.06
C PHE A 39 14.39 -30.31 30.19
N THR A 40 13.30 -29.70 30.64
CA THR A 40 11.95 -30.10 30.24
C THR A 40 11.18 -28.82 29.98
N LEU A 41 11.03 -28.47 28.70
CA LEU A 41 9.98 -27.62 28.10
C LEU A 41 10.44 -27.18 26.69
N TRP A 42 10.61 -28.15 25.79
CA TRP A 42 10.79 -27.90 24.35
C TRP A 42 9.74 -28.65 23.52
N ALA A 43 8.53 -28.79 24.08
CA ALA A 43 7.44 -29.57 23.45
C ALA A 43 6.06 -28.90 23.54
N LEU A 44 5.97 -27.62 23.89
CA LEU A 44 4.71 -26.88 23.88
C LEU A 44 4.96 -25.40 23.56
N TYR A 45 5.34 -25.10 22.32
CA TYR A 45 4.99 -23.82 21.71
C TYR A 45 5.05 -24.03 20.20
N GLY A 46 3.86 -24.10 19.59
CA GLY A 46 3.73 -24.11 18.14
C GLY A 46 4.48 -22.91 17.57
N SER A 47 5.13 -23.15 16.44
CA SER A 47 5.75 -22.13 15.61
C SER A 47 4.69 -21.13 15.14
N GLN A 48 4.41 -20.10 15.96
CA GLN A 48 3.94 -18.83 15.46
C GLN A 48 5.11 -18.24 14.66
N GLU A 49 4.93 -18.15 13.35
CA GLU A 49 5.86 -17.41 12.51
C GLU A 49 5.93 -15.96 13.02
N PRO A 50 7.12 -15.41 13.29
CA PRO A 50 7.22 -14.00 13.60
C PRO A 50 7.04 -13.24 12.29
N LEU A 51 5.93 -12.51 12.18
CA LEU A 51 5.83 -11.35 11.29
C LEU A 51 7.06 -10.48 11.53
N THR A 52 7.97 -10.43 10.57
CA THR A 52 9.12 -9.53 10.62
C THR A 52 8.62 -8.11 10.34
N SER A 53 8.11 -7.46 11.39
CA SER A 53 8.10 -5.99 11.42
C SER A 53 9.56 -5.55 11.31
N ALA A 54 9.91 -4.90 10.21
CA ALA A 54 11.20 -4.27 10.08
C ALA A 54 11.36 -3.28 11.25
N VAL A 55 12.27 -3.63 12.15
CA VAL A 55 12.55 -2.97 13.42
C VAL A 55 12.91 -1.50 13.17
N GLY A 56 12.12 -0.59 13.73
CA GLY A 56 12.47 0.84 13.79
C GLY A 56 11.30 1.81 13.99
N CYS A 57 10.09 1.49 13.54
CA CYS A 57 8.95 2.40 13.67
C CYS A 57 7.96 1.94 14.75
N LYS A 58 8.13 2.43 15.99
CA LYS A 58 7.18 2.21 17.10
C LYS A 58 5.99 3.19 17.06
N SER A 59 5.36 3.37 15.91
CA SER A 59 4.23 4.29 15.77
C SER A 59 2.96 3.52 15.41
N LYS A 60 1.88 3.77 16.15
CA LYS A 60 0.52 3.21 15.96
C LYS A 60 -0.20 3.77 14.70
N ILE A 61 0.55 4.27 13.71
CA ILE A 61 -0.03 4.81 12.48
C ILE A 61 -0.12 3.70 11.44
N ALA A 62 -1.11 3.78 10.55
CA ALA A 62 -1.28 2.88 9.43
C ALA A 62 0.03 2.78 8.61
N GLN A 63 0.41 1.55 8.28
CA GLN A 63 1.62 1.25 7.52
C GLN A 63 1.22 0.39 6.33
N ILE A 64 1.89 0.60 5.20
CA ILE A 64 1.78 -0.30 4.06
C ILE A 64 2.32 -1.67 4.48
N VAL A 65 1.42 -2.65 4.60
CA VAL A 65 1.78 -4.03 4.93
C VAL A 65 2.40 -4.68 3.70
N LEU A 66 3.68 -5.05 3.81
CA LEU A 66 4.40 -5.73 2.74
C LEU A 66 4.27 -7.25 2.85
N PRO A 67 4.38 -7.99 1.74
CA PRO A 67 4.52 -9.44 1.77
C PRO A 67 5.70 -9.90 2.64
N HIS A 68 5.66 -11.16 3.09
CA HIS A 68 6.74 -11.76 3.87
C HIS A 68 8.07 -11.68 3.11
N GLU A 69 9.19 -11.56 3.84
CA GLU A 69 10.51 -11.21 3.27
C GLU A 69 10.92 -12.05 2.05
N LYS A 70 10.70 -13.37 2.10
CA LYS A 70 11.01 -14.27 0.99
C LYS A 70 10.17 -13.94 -0.26
N GLU A 71 8.84 -13.88 -0.10
CA GLU A 71 7.91 -13.55 -1.19
C GLU A 71 8.19 -12.14 -1.74
N ARG A 72 8.41 -11.16 -0.86
CA ARG A 72 8.77 -9.79 -1.23
C ARG A 72 10.05 -9.73 -2.03
N SER A 73 11.09 -10.46 -1.59
CA SER A 73 12.39 -10.46 -2.29
C SER A 73 12.26 -11.02 -3.70
N GLU A 74 11.50 -12.11 -3.88
CA GLU A 74 11.20 -12.70 -5.18
C GLU A 74 10.35 -11.77 -6.05
N TYR A 75 9.29 -11.19 -5.48
CA TYR A 75 8.37 -10.28 -6.18
C TYR A 75 9.07 -9.02 -6.71
N LEU A 76 10.01 -8.47 -5.93
CA LEU A 76 10.73 -7.25 -6.28
C LEU A 76 12.00 -7.50 -7.11
N MET A 77 12.37 -8.75 -7.44
CA MET A 77 13.59 -9.02 -8.21
C MET A 77 13.64 -8.32 -9.57
N ALA A 78 12.48 -8.08 -10.19
CA ALA A 78 12.39 -7.42 -11.49
C ALA A 78 12.36 -5.88 -11.39
N VAL A 79 12.27 -5.31 -10.18
CA VAL A 79 12.28 -3.86 -9.96
C VAL A 79 13.72 -3.40 -9.72
N GLY A 80 14.11 -2.29 -10.35
CA GLY A 80 15.43 -1.70 -10.18
C GLY A 80 15.73 -1.35 -8.71
N ARG A 81 17.01 -1.40 -8.33
CA ARG A 81 17.46 -1.04 -6.97
C ARG A 81 17.81 0.44 -6.79
N ASP A 82 17.83 1.22 -7.88
CA ASP A 82 18.08 2.65 -7.81
C ASP A 82 16.83 3.38 -7.31
N MET A 83 16.88 3.90 -6.08
CA MET A 83 15.73 4.52 -5.42
C MET A 83 15.23 5.77 -6.13
N GLN A 84 16.11 6.55 -6.77
CA GLN A 84 15.69 7.74 -7.51
C GLN A 84 14.89 7.37 -8.76
N THR A 85 15.36 6.37 -9.50
CA THR A 85 14.65 5.83 -10.66
C THR A 85 13.30 5.23 -10.26
N VAL A 86 13.26 4.42 -9.19
CA VAL A 86 11.99 3.83 -8.71
C VAL A 86 10.99 4.91 -8.30
N GLU A 87 11.43 5.98 -7.65
CA GLU A 87 10.56 7.11 -7.30
C GLU A 87 10.07 7.86 -8.54
N ASP A 88 10.97 8.21 -9.45
CA ASP A 88 10.59 8.90 -10.70
C ASP A 88 9.66 8.04 -11.56
N ASP A 89 9.84 6.72 -11.60
CA ASP A 89 8.95 5.77 -12.30
C ASP A 89 7.58 5.64 -11.63
N TYR A 90 7.52 5.56 -10.30
CA TYR A 90 6.25 5.56 -9.56
C TYR A 90 5.43 6.81 -9.87
N TYR A 91 6.04 7.99 -9.72
CA TYR A 91 5.34 9.23 -10.00
C TYR A 91 5.00 9.39 -11.48
N SER A 92 5.88 8.95 -12.37
CA SER A 92 5.58 8.90 -13.81
C SER A 92 4.39 8.00 -14.10
N PHE A 93 4.21 6.88 -13.39
CA PHE A 93 3.05 6.01 -13.57
C PHE A 93 1.76 6.71 -13.15
N VAL A 94 1.71 7.24 -11.93
CA VAL A 94 0.47 7.84 -11.38
C VAL A 94 0.07 9.14 -12.09
N GLU A 95 0.99 9.79 -12.79
CA GLU A 95 0.73 11.00 -13.58
C GLU A 95 0.50 10.72 -15.07
N ARG A 96 0.90 9.56 -15.60
CA ARG A 96 0.81 9.24 -17.03
C ARG A 96 -0.49 8.51 -17.36
N VAL A 97 -1.45 9.27 -17.87
CA VAL A 97 -2.64 8.73 -18.53
C VAL A 97 -2.22 7.95 -19.79
N VAL A 98 -2.67 6.69 -19.88
CA VAL A 98 -2.35 5.77 -20.98
C VAL A 98 -3.59 5.35 -21.78
N PHE A 99 -4.77 5.77 -21.35
CA PHE A 99 -6.04 5.51 -22.02
C PHE A 99 -6.86 6.79 -22.12
N MET A 100 -7.63 6.96 -23.21
CA MET A 100 -8.51 8.10 -23.39
C MET A 100 -9.97 7.68 -23.21
N CYS A 101 -10.59 8.13 -22.12
CA CYS A 101 -12.04 8.07 -21.98
C CYS A 101 -12.65 9.32 -22.64
N SER A 102 -13.47 9.15 -23.67
CA SER A 102 -14.05 10.28 -24.42
C SER A 102 -15.19 10.95 -23.66
N HIS A 103 -15.93 10.16 -22.87
CA HIS A 103 -17.04 10.63 -22.06
C HIS A 103 -16.77 10.28 -20.59
N GLN A 104 -16.30 11.25 -19.82
CA GLN A 104 -16.07 11.15 -18.40
C GLN A 104 -17.11 11.98 -17.65
N VAL A 105 -17.60 11.46 -16.53
CA VAL A 105 -18.49 12.19 -15.64
C VAL A 105 -17.99 12.07 -14.21
N THR A 106 -17.99 13.19 -13.48
CA THR A 106 -17.78 13.17 -12.04
C THR A 106 -19.10 12.79 -11.37
N VAL A 107 -19.01 11.88 -10.40
CA VAL A 107 -20.11 11.39 -9.57
C VAL A 107 -19.80 11.75 -8.12
N GLY A 108 -20.78 12.28 -7.40
CA GLY A 108 -20.59 12.89 -6.09
C GLY A 108 -20.31 14.40 -6.17
N PRO A 109 -19.85 15.02 -5.07
CA PRO A 109 -19.61 16.46 -5.00
C PRO A 109 -18.46 16.91 -5.91
N GLU A 110 -18.42 18.20 -6.26
CA GLU A 110 -17.23 18.79 -6.86
C GLU A 110 -16.05 18.76 -5.87
N GLY A 111 -14.90 18.25 -6.33
CA GLY A 111 -13.68 18.15 -5.54
C GLY A 111 -13.64 16.90 -4.66
N ASP A 112 -13.41 17.11 -3.36
CA ASP A 112 -13.25 16.02 -2.40
C ASP A 112 -14.56 15.23 -2.20
N GLY A 113 -14.48 13.91 -2.29
CA GLY A 113 -15.63 13.00 -2.32
C GLY A 113 -16.22 12.75 -3.72
N GLY A 114 -15.81 13.51 -4.74
CA GLY A 114 -16.22 13.30 -6.14
C GLY A 114 -15.29 12.34 -6.87
N TRP A 115 -15.85 11.39 -7.62
CA TRP A 115 -15.09 10.37 -8.35
C TRP A 115 -15.49 10.31 -9.82
N ASP A 116 -14.48 10.21 -10.68
CA ASP A 116 -14.67 10.16 -12.12
C ASP A 116 -14.98 8.74 -12.61
N VAL A 117 -16.00 8.66 -13.46
CA VAL A 117 -16.51 7.44 -14.09
C VAL A 117 -16.42 7.60 -15.60
N CYS A 118 -15.88 6.59 -16.27
CA CYS A 118 -15.86 6.54 -17.73
C CYS A 118 -17.18 5.96 -18.23
N ILE A 119 -17.90 6.70 -19.08
CA ILE A 119 -19.20 6.28 -19.66
C ILE A 119 -19.10 6.05 -21.18
N ASP A 120 -17.89 5.81 -21.68
CA ASP A 120 -17.71 5.31 -23.05
C ASP A 120 -18.39 3.96 -23.21
N LYS A 121 -18.99 3.70 -24.37
CA LYS A 121 -19.78 2.48 -24.67
C LYS A 121 -19.13 1.16 -24.25
N ASN A 122 -17.79 1.08 -24.26
CA ASN A 122 -17.07 -0.14 -23.88
C ASN A 122 -16.93 -0.35 -22.37
N PHE A 123 -17.06 0.72 -21.58
CA PHE A 123 -16.90 0.75 -20.13
C PHE A 123 -18.14 1.26 -19.39
N ASP A 124 -19.21 1.58 -20.14
CA ASP A 124 -20.45 2.15 -19.63
C ASP A 124 -20.99 1.40 -18.40
N ILE A 125 -21.58 2.18 -17.49
CA ILE A 125 -22.18 1.70 -16.25
C ILE A 125 -23.68 1.88 -16.39
N SER A 126 -24.38 0.77 -16.56
CA SER A 126 -25.84 0.76 -16.76
C SER A 126 -26.48 -0.36 -15.95
N SER A 127 -27.68 -0.11 -15.44
CA SER A 127 -28.44 -1.12 -14.71
C SER A 127 -28.75 -2.37 -15.55
N PRO A 128 -28.62 -3.59 -15.00
CA PRO A 128 -28.14 -3.89 -13.65
C PRO A 128 -26.61 -3.71 -13.55
N CYS A 129 -26.16 -2.97 -12.54
CA CYS A 129 -24.74 -2.72 -12.26
C CYS A 129 -24.44 -2.92 -10.77
N LEU A 130 -23.23 -3.40 -10.47
CA LEU A 130 -22.76 -3.64 -9.10
C LEU A 130 -21.61 -2.69 -8.76
N VAL A 131 -21.76 -1.92 -7.67
CA VAL A 131 -20.76 -0.94 -7.22
C VAL A 131 -20.31 -1.27 -5.82
N TYR A 132 -18.99 -1.40 -5.62
CA TYR A 132 -18.39 -1.52 -4.30
C TYR A 132 -17.62 -0.23 -3.99
N SER A 133 -17.88 0.37 -2.83
CA SER A 133 -17.20 1.57 -2.37
C SER A 133 -16.63 1.37 -0.99
N PHE A 134 -15.31 1.35 -0.88
CA PHE A 134 -14.59 1.16 0.38
C PHE A 134 -14.02 2.49 0.89
N GLY A 135 -14.15 2.70 2.21
CA GLY A 135 -13.79 3.91 2.94
C GLY A 135 -14.60 5.11 2.46
N ILE A 136 -15.81 5.22 3.00
CA ILE A 136 -16.74 6.29 2.61
C ILE A 136 -16.67 7.48 3.56
N GLY A 137 -16.09 7.34 4.76
CA GLY A 137 -15.81 8.47 5.64
C GLY A 137 -17.04 9.26 6.09
N ASN A 138 -18.21 8.60 6.23
CA ASN A 138 -19.53 9.21 6.45
C ASN A 138 -20.08 10.07 5.30
N ASP A 139 -19.44 10.07 4.13
CA ASP A 139 -19.92 10.75 2.94
C ASP A 139 -20.51 9.74 1.95
N PHE A 140 -21.84 9.74 1.84
CA PHE A 140 -22.58 8.87 0.92
C PHE A 140 -22.91 9.54 -0.42
N ARG A 141 -22.38 10.73 -0.73
CA ARG A 141 -22.81 11.49 -1.91
C ARG A 141 -22.47 10.78 -3.22
N PHE A 142 -21.29 10.17 -3.31
CA PHE A 142 -20.92 9.35 -4.46
C PHE A 142 -21.85 8.14 -4.62
N GLU A 143 -22.07 7.40 -3.53
CA GLU A 143 -22.87 6.17 -3.51
C GLU A 143 -24.32 6.45 -3.90
N LYS A 144 -24.91 7.51 -3.31
CA LYS A 144 -26.28 7.94 -3.63
C LYS A 144 -26.41 8.38 -5.09
N GLU A 145 -25.44 9.12 -5.63
CA GLU A 145 -25.50 9.48 -7.04
C GLU A 145 -25.35 8.24 -7.95
N MET A 146 -24.53 7.24 -7.58
CA MET A 146 -24.47 5.97 -8.33
C MET A 146 -25.83 5.28 -8.39
N GLU A 147 -26.56 5.24 -7.27
CA GLU A 147 -27.93 4.72 -7.23
C GLU A 147 -28.90 5.58 -8.06
N GLU A 148 -28.89 6.89 -7.87
CA GLU A 148 -29.87 7.79 -8.46
C GLU A 148 -29.71 7.91 -9.98
N ARG A 149 -28.46 8.02 -10.44
CA ARG A 149 -28.11 8.27 -11.84
C ARG A 149 -28.02 7.00 -12.66
N PHE A 150 -27.39 5.95 -12.14
CA PHE A 150 -27.10 4.72 -12.89
C PHE A 150 -27.98 3.53 -12.49
N LYS A 151 -28.75 3.66 -11.39
CA LYS A 151 -29.61 2.58 -10.86
C LYS A 151 -28.80 1.31 -10.55
N CYS A 152 -27.61 1.48 -9.99
CA CYS A 152 -26.76 0.38 -9.54
C CYS A 152 -27.15 -0.14 -8.16
N ASP A 153 -26.83 -1.40 -7.91
CA ASP A 153 -26.77 -2.03 -6.59
C ASP A 153 -25.43 -1.62 -5.94
N VAL A 154 -25.49 -0.81 -4.89
CA VAL A 154 -24.34 -0.13 -4.29
C VAL A 154 -24.07 -0.67 -2.88
N HIS A 155 -22.87 -1.20 -2.69
CA HIS A 155 -22.38 -1.69 -1.41
C HIS A 155 -21.25 -0.79 -0.92
N ALA A 156 -21.53 -0.04 0.14
CA ALA A 156 -20.61 0.84 0.83
C ALA A 156 -20.01 0.12 2.05
N PHE A 157 -18.72 0.31 2.28
CA PHE A 157 -17.96 -0.42 3.29
C PHE A 157 -17.06 0.54 4.06
N ASP A 158 -17.22 0.62 5.38
CA ASP A 158 -16.32 1.40 6.23
C ASP A 158 -16.38 0.89 7.68
N PRO A 159 -15.29 0.32 8.23
CA PRO A 159 -15.30 -0.18 9.60
C PRO A 159 -15.14 0.94 10.65
N SER A 160 -14.86 2.18 10.24
CA SER A 160 -14.54 3.30 11.14
C SER A 160 -15.76 4.15 11.53
N MET A 161 -16.90 4.00 10.85
CA MET A 161 -18.06 4.86 11.03
C MET A 161 -18.86 4.61 12.32
N ASN A 162 -18.58 3.53 13.05
CA ASN A 162 -19.30 3.14 14.27
C ASN A 162 -20.83 3.07 14.09
N VAL A 163 -21.28 2.62 12.92
CA VAL A 163 -22.68 2.34 12.63
C VAL A 163 -22.80 0.88 12.19
N PRO A 164 -23.85 0.16 12.61
CA PRO A 164 -24.04 -1.23 12.21
C PRO A 164 -24.34 -1.32 10.71
N SER A 165 -24.00 -2.46 10.11
CA SER A 165 -24.39 -2.77 8.73
C SER A 165 -25.92 -2.66 8.57
N HIS A 166 -26.36 -1.94 7.54
CA HIS A 166 -27.77 -1.68 7.28
C HIS A 166 -28.01 -1.37 5.81
N GLN A 167 -29.26 -1.46 5.38
CA GLN A 167 -29.69 -0.97 4.07
C GLN A 167 -30.22 0.45 4.25
N TYR A 168 -29.64 1.43 3.55
CA TYR A 168 -30.00 2.85 3.68
C TYR A 168 -30.95 3.34 2.58
N SER A 169 -31.15 2.55 1.53
CA SER A 169 -32.06 2.82 0.40
C SER A 169 -32.44 1.51 -0.31
N THR A 170 -33.24 1.57 -1.38
CA THR A 170 -33.63 0.37 -2.14
C THR A 170 -32.44 -0.38 -2.75
N TYR A 171 -31.41 0.34 -3.21
CA TYR A 171 -30.24 -0.24 -3.86
C TYR A 171 -28.94 -0.01 -3.08
N GLY A 172 -29.00 0.64 -1.92
CA GLY A 172 -27.84 1.07 -1.14
C GLY A 172 -27.70 0.30 0.16
N HIS A 173 -26.57 -0.38 0.29
CA HIS A 173 -26.20 -1.20 1.43
C HIS A 173 -24.94 -0.66 2.09
N PHE A 174 -24.91 -0.62 3.41
CA PHE A 174 -23.73 -0.25 4.18
C PHE A 174 -23.26 -1.44 5.02
N TYR A 175 -21.94 -1.62 5.11
CA TYR A 175 -21.31 -2.65 5.94
C TYR A 175 -20.16 -2.07 6.77
N GLU A 176 -20.15 -2.43 8.05
CA GLU A 176 -19.04 -2.15 8.98
C GLU A 176 -17.87 -3.13 8.76
N ILE A 177 -17.33 -3.14 7.54
CA ILE A 177 -16.28 -4.05 7.08
C ILE A 177 -15.19 -3.23 6.38
N GLY A 178 -13.93 -3.49 6.70
CA GLY A 178 -12.77 -2.96 5.96
C GLY A 178 -12.23 -3.95 4.94
N LEU A 179 -11.55 -3.43 3.92
CA LEU A 179 -10.90 -4.23 2.87
C LEU A 179 -9.42 -4.42 3.17
N ASP A 180 -8.90 -5.63 3.00
CA ASP A 180 -7.50 -5.98 3.23
C ASP A 180 -7.10 -7.24 2.44
N ASN A 181 -5.86 -7.71 2.57
CA ASN A 181 -5.37 -8.96 1.96
C ASN A 181 -5.63 -10.21 2.81
N VAL A 182 -6.27 -10.06 3.97
CA VAL A 182 -6.58 -11.17 4.89
C VAL A 182 -7.83 -10.90 5.69
N ASP A 183 -8.61 -11.96 5.91
CA ASP A 183 -9.75 -11.93 6.80
C ASP A 183 -9.26 -11.96 8.25
N ARG A 184 -9.49 -10.86 8.98
CA ARG A 184 -9.06 -10.72 10.38
C ARG A 184 -9.92 -9.72 11.13
N VAL A 185 -9.88 -9.80 12.45
CA VAL A 185 -10.21 -8.66 13.31
C VAL A 185 -8.90 -7.97 13.66
N THR A 186 -8.85 -6.64 13.63
CA THR A 186 -7.65 -5.88 14.05
C THR A 186 -7.24 -6.24 15.47
N VAL A 187 -5.95 -6.09 15.80
CA VAL A 187 -5.38 -6.53 17.10
C VAL A 187 -6.07 -5.86 18.29
N ASP A 188 -6.57 -4.63 18.12
CA ASP A 188 -7.33 -3.89 19.11
C ASP A 188 -8.83 -4.26 19.16
N GLY A 189 -9.26 -5.22 18.35
CA GLY A 189 -10.63 -5.71 18.30
C GLY A 189 -11.61 -4.79 17.57
N ARG A 190 -11.15 -3.67 17.01
CA ARG A 190 -12.05 -2.62 16.51
C ARG A 190 -12.68 -2.93 15.17
N TRP A 191 -11.93 -3.46 14.20
CA TRP A 191 -12.38 -3.53 12.82
C TRP A 191 -12.34 -4.94 12.27
N LYS A 192 -13.45 -5.36 11.63
CA LYS A 192 -13.51 -6.57 10.81
C LYS A 192 -12.95 -6.23 9.43
N MET A 193 -11.79 -6.79 9.12
CA MET A 193 -11.12 -6.64 7.82
C MET A 193 -11.31 -7.92 7.01
N GLN A 194 -11.60 -7.81 5.72
CA GLN A 194 -11.86 -8.95 4.85
C GLN A 194 -11.22 -8.77 3.46
N ARG A 195 -10.93 -9.90 2.81
CA ARG A 195 -10.55 -9.93 1.38
C ARG A 195 -11.74 -9.62 0.50
N LEU A 196 -11.50 -9.00 -0.65
CA LEU A 196 -12.56 -8.77 -1.66
C LEU A 196 -13.26 -10.08 -2.03
N LYS A 197 -12.50 -11.17 -2.22
CA LYS A 197 -13.03 -12.50 -2.51
C LYS A 197 -14.04 -12.97 -1.46
N THR A 198 -13.71 -12.78 -0.18
CA THR A 198 -14.56 -13.19 0.94
C THR A 198 -15.84 -12.36 0.97
N ILE A 199 -15.72 -11.04 0.80
CA ILE A 199 -16.88 -10.13 0.73
C ILE A 199 -17.80 -10.51 -0.43
N MET A 200 -17.26 -10.72 -1.64
CA MET A 200 -18.05 -11.16 -2.79
C MET A 200 -18.78 -12.47 -2.51
N LYS A 201 -18.13 -13.44 -1.85
CA LYS A 201 -18.77 -14.70 -1.46
C LYS A 201 -19.90 -14.52 -0.44
N GLU A 202 -19.65 -13.77 0.64
CA GLU A 202 -20.62 -13.52 1.71
C GLU A 202 -21.86 -12.78 1.21
N LEU A 203 -21.70 -11.90 0.20
CA LEU A 203 -22.79 -11.17 -0.42
C LEU A 203 -23.45 -11.91 -1.60
N GLY A 204 -23.01 -13.13 -1.95
CA GLY A 204 -23.56 -13.89 -3.07
C GLY A 204 -23.21 -13.31 -4.45
N HIS A 205 -22.09 -12.58 -4.53
CA HIS A 205 -21.56 -11.90 -5.71
C HIS A 205 -20.36 -12.64 -6.33
N GLU A 206 -20.09 -13.87 -5.91
CA GLU A 206 -19.04 -14.69 -6.52
C GLU A 206 -19.31 -14.88 -8.03
N GLY A 207 -18.31 -14.57 -8.85
CA GLY A 207 -18.42 -14.61 -10.31
C GLY A 207 -19.13 -13.40 -10.95
N LYS A 208 -19.77 -12.53 -10.17
CA LYS A 208 -20.35 -11.28 -10.71
C LYS A 208 -19.27 -10.27 -11.09
N THR A 209 -19.59 -9.43 -12.05
CA THR A 209 -18.79 -8.24 -12.37
C THR A 209 -19.04 -7.15 -11.34
N ILE A 210 -17.99 -6.52 -10.84
CA ILE A 210 -18.04 -5.23 -10.15
C ILE A 210 -17.85 -4.16 -11.23
N ASP A 211 -18.91 -3.42 -11.55
CA ASP A 211 -18.88 -2.40 -12.59
C ASP A 211 -18.06 -1.18 -12.18
N TYR A 212 -18.06 -0.85 -10.88
CA TYR A 212 -17.16 0.14 -10.31
C TYR A 212 -16.69 -0.27 -8.92
N LEU A 213 -15.36 -0.35 -8.74
CA LEU A 213 -14.73 -0.53 -7.43
C LEU A 213 -14.07 0.79 -7.02
N LYS A 214 -14.56 1.44 -5.97
CA LYS A 214 -13.89 2.58 -5.32
C LYS A 214 -13.10 2.10 -4.11
N MET A 215 -11.85 2.53 -3.98
CA MET A 215 -10.98 2.26 -2.83
C MET A 215 -10.28 3.53 -2.36
N ASP A 216 -10.62 3.95 -1.15
CA ASP A 216 -9.94 5.00 -0.38
C ASP A 216 -9.90 4.49 1.07
N ILE A 217 -8.86 3.73 1.44
CA ILE A 217 -8.85 2.85 2.63
C ILE A 217 -7.56 2.94 3.43
N GLU A 218 -6.92 4.11 3.40
CA GLU A 218 -5.83 4.51 4.29
C GLU A 218 -4.72 3.46 4.37
N PHE A 219 -3.90 3.38 3.30
CA PHE A 219 -2.76 2.47 3.09
C PHE A 219 -3.11 0.99 2.83
N SER A 220 -4.33 0.55 3.14
CA SER A 220 -4.76 -0.83 2.89
C SER A 220 -4.99 -1.12 1.41
N GLU A 221 -4.90 -0.10 0.54
CA GLU A 221 -5.02 -0.23 -0.91
C GLU A 221 -3.99 -1.20 -1.47
N TRP A 222 -2.74 -1.06 -1.04
CA TRP A 222 -1.61 -1.80 -1.57
C TRP A 222 -1.69 -3.30 -1.28
N PRO A 223 -1.87 -3.76 -0.02
CA PRO A 223 -2.06 -5.18 0.24
C PRO A 223 -3.36 -5.70 -0.42
N ALA A 224 -4.46 -4.95 -0.40
CA ALA A 224 -5.71 -5.38 -1.02
C ALA A 224 -5.55 -5.57 -2.55
N LEU A 225 -4.96 -4.62 -3.26
CA LEU A 225 -4.69 -4.72 -4.70
C LEU A 225 -3.76 -5.90 -5.02
N TYR A 226 -2.72 -6.11 -4.21
CA TYR A 226 -1.83 -7.26 -4.37
C TYR A 226 -2.61 -8.59 -4.30
N ASP A 227 -3.54 -8.74 -3.34
CA ASP A 227 -4.40 -9.93 -3.24
C ASP A 227 -5.41 -10.05 -4.39
N ILE A 228 -6.03 -8.94 -4.80
CA ILE A 228 -6.97 -8.88 -5.94
C ILE A 228 -6.28 -9.31 -7.25
N ILE A 229 -5.04 -8.86 -7.48
CA ILE A 229 -4.22 -9.25 -8.64
C ILE A 229 -3.86 -10.73 -8.55
N LYS A 230 -3.30 -11.18 -7.42
CA LYS A 230 -2.84 -12.57 -7.22
C LYS A 230 -3.98 -13.59 -7.30
N SER A 231 -5.17 -13.21 -6.87
CA SER A 231 -6.39 -14.04 -6.95
C SER A 231 -7.05 -14.04 -8.33
N GLY A 232 -6.60 -13.19 -9.25
CA GLY A 232 -7.18 -13.05 -10.59
C GLY A 232 -8.53 -12.32 -10.63
N LEU A 233 -8.93 -11.65 -9.55
CA LEU A 233 -10.21 -10.95 -9.46
C LEU A 233 -10.26 -9.68 -10.31
N VAL A 234 -9.11 -9.13 -10.73
CA VAL A 234 -9.04 -7.95 -11.63
C VAL A 234 -9.90 -8.12 -12.88
N ARG A 235 -10.01 -9.34 -13.43
CA ARG A 235 -10.83 -9.62 -14.63
C ARG A 235 -12.33 -9.40 -14.42
N HIS A 236 -12.80 -9.42 -13.16
CA HIS A 236 -14.20 -9.19 -12.80
C HIS A 236 -14.46 -7.73 -12.40
N ILE A 237 -13.47 -6.84 -12.51
CA ILE A 237 -13.62 -5.42 -12.21
C ILE A 237 -13.60 -4.66 -13.54
N ARG A 238 -14.67 -3.93 -13.85
CA ARG A 238 -14.79 -3.14 -15.08
C ARG A 238 -14.06 -1.80 -14.96
N GLN A 239 -14.28 -1.08 -13.87
CA GLN A 239 -13.62 0.17 -13.54
C GLN A 239 -13.13 0.18 -12.10
N LEU A 240 -12.01 0.84 -11.86
CA LEU A 240 -11.40 1.00 -10.54
C LEU A 240 -11.10 2.48 -10.30
N GLY A 241 -11.69 3.05 -9.26
CA GLY A 241 -11.28 4.31 -8.65
C GLY A 241 -10.46 4.02 -7.41
N LEU A 242 -9.26 4.61 -7.33
CA LEU A 242 -8.30 4.33 -6.27
C LEU A 242 -7.67 5.62 -5.75
N GLU A 243 -7.80 5.94 -4.47
CA GLU A 243 -6.94 6.93 -3.82
C GLU A 243 -5.69 6.24 -3.28
N VAL A 244 -4.53 6.55 -3.85
CA VAL A 244 -3.27 5.97 -3.40
C VAL A 244 -2.66 6.83 -2.30
N HIS A 245 -2.25 6.18 -1.20
CA HIS A 245 -1.58 6.81 -0.08
C HIS A 245 -0.09 6.40 -0.04
N THR A 246 0.82 7.38 -0.11
CA THR A 246 2.25 7.17 0.19
C THR A 246 2.56 7.46 1.66
N PRO A 247 3.63 6.88 2.26
CA PRO A 247 4.01 7.12 3.66
C PRO A 247 4.19 8.60 4.05
N GLU A 248 4.45 9.46 3.06
CA GLU A 248 4.61 10.90 3.26
C GLU A 248 3.31 11.63 3.65
N MET A 249 2.14 10.99 3.52
CA MET A 249 0.84 11.50 3.99
C MET A 249 0.89 11.91 5.49
N ASP A 250 1.66 11.18 6.31
CA ASP A 250 1.76 11.45 7.75
C ASP A 250 2.72 12.58 8.12
N LYS A 251 3.39 13.20 7.15
CA LYS A 251 4.40 14.23 7.40
C LYS A 251 3.92 15.40 8.28
N PRO A 252 2.70 15.95 8.13
CA PRO A 252 2.20 17.00 9.01
C PRO A 252 2.10 16.58 10.48
N TRP A 253 1.87 15.30 10.74
CA TRP A 253 1.71 14.73 12.08
C TRP A 253 3.04 14.20 12.66
N ARG A 254 4.12 14.23 11.88
CA ARG A 254 5.45 13.67 12.20
C ARG A 254 6.60 14.57 11.68
N PRO A 255 6.93 15.66 12.39
CA PRO A 255 8.01 16.56 12.00
C PRO A 255 9.43 15.98 12.20
N ASP A 256 9.57 14.86 12.91
CA ASP A 256 10.84 14.17 13.16
C ASP A 256 11.34 13.33 11.97
N ASN A 257 10.49 13.13 10.95
CA ASN A 257 10.77 12.39 9.73
C ASN A 257 11.27 10.95 9.93
N ALA A 258 11.12 10.37 11.12
CA ALA A 258 11.71 9.07 11.45
C ALA A 258 10.97 7.88 10.79
N CYS A 259 9.74 8.10 10.30
CA CYS A 259 8.88 7.08 9.68
C CYS A 259 8.05 7.59 8.48
N THR A 260 8.27 8.81 7.99
CA THR A 260 7.48 9.41 6.90
C THR A 260 8.07 9.13 5.52
N TRP A 261 9.27 8.54 5.46
CA TRP A 261 9.93 8.26 4.18
C TRP A 261 9.59 6.88 3.66
N CYS A 262 9.21 6.82 2.40
CA CYS A 262 9.07 5.56 1.69
C CYS A 262 10.42 4.84 1.60
N ARG A 263 10.51 3.62 2.18
CA ARG A 263 11.67 2.75 2.00
C ARG A 263 11.71 2.22 0.57
N TRP A 264 12.89 1.80 0.11
CA TRP A 264 13.03 1.24 -1.24
C TRP A 264 12.06 0.09 -1.50
N ASP A 265 11.91 -0.84 -0.54
CA ASP A 265 11.04 -1.99 -0.67
C ASP A 265 9.55 -1.61 -0.70
N THR A 266 9.15 -0.59 0.06
CA THR A 266 7.79 -0.03 0.03
C THR A 266 7.48 0.61 -1.32
N LEU A 267 8.32 1.53 -1.79
CA LEU A 267 8.06 2.23 -3.05
C LEU A 267 8.11 1.29 -4.26
N SER A 268 9.07 0.34 -4.24
CA SER A 268 9.18 -0.70 -5.26
C SER A 268 7.96 -1.61 -5.28
N PHE A 269 7.40 -1.94 -4.11
CA PHE A 269 6.17 -2.72 -4.01
C PHE A 269 4.98 -1.95 -4.59
N MET A 270 4.81 -0.68 -4.24
CA MET A 270 3.74 0.17 -4.78
C MET A 270 3.82 0.28 -6.31
N LEU A 271 5.01 0.61 -6.85
CA LEU A 271 5.24 0.67 -8.28
C LEU A 271 4.96 -0.69 -8.95
N ARG A 272 5.42 -1.80 -8.35
CA ARG A 272 5.22 -3.12 -8.93
C ARG A 272 3.75 -3.53 -8.95
N VAL A 273 2.98 -3.23 -7.89
CA VAL A 273 1.54 -3.46 -7.85
C VAL A 273 0.84 -2.70 -8.97
N LEU A 274 1.20 -1.44 -9.22
CA LEU A 274 0.64 -0.64 -10.33
C LEU A 274 0.99 -1.21 -11.71
N ILE A 275 2.23 -1.66 -11.90
CA ILE A 275 2.64 -2.34 -13.15
C ILE A 275 1.85 -3.63 -13.35
N ASP A 276 1.70 -4.46 -12.32
CA ASP A 276 0.95 -5.72 -12.42
C ASP A 276 -0.55 -5.48 -12.64
N LEU A 277 -1.12 -4.43 -12.01
CA LEU A 277 -2.49 -3.98 -12.24
C LEU A 277 -2.70 -3.59 -13.71
N HIS A 278 -1.75 -2.84 -14.29
CA HIS A 278 -1.76 -2.49 -15.70
C HIS A 278 -1.67 -3.72 -16.61
N ASN A 279 -0.73 -4.62 -16.31
CA ASN A 279 -0.56 -5.87 -17.05
C ASN A 279 -1.81 -6.76 -16.99
N ALA A 280 -2.56 -6.70 -15.89
CA ALA A 280 -3.84 -7.40 -15.73
C ALA A 280 -5.00 -6.77 -16.52
N GLY A 281 -4.82 -5.60 -17.14
CA GLY A 281 -5.77 -4.97 -18.06
C GLY A 281 -6.22 -3.57 -17.66
N MET A 282 -5.91 -3.11 -16.45
CA MET A 282 -6.33 -1.80 -15.96
C MET A 282 -5.49 -0.69 -16.58
N SER A 283 -6.11 0.14 -17.41
CA SER A 283 -5.45 1.28 -18.03
C SER A 283 -5.91 2.57 -17.38
N LEU A 284 -4.94 3.35 -16.89
CA LEU A 284 -5.18 4.65 -16.25
C LEU A 284 -5.70 5.64 -17.30
N TYR A 285 -6.92 6.13 -17.11
CA TYR A 285 -7.55 7.09 -18.02
C TYR A 285 -7.65 8.50 -17.43
N TYR A 286 -7.61 8.60 -16.10
CA TYR A 286 -7.62 9.88 -15.41
C TYR A 286 -6.86 9.78 -14.09
N SER A 287 -6.14 10.84 -13.74
CA SER A 287 -5.43 10.99 -12.48
C SER A 287 -5.62 12.39 -11.97
N ARG A 288 -6.05 12.51 -10.72
CA ARG A 288 -6.25 13.78 -10.02
C ARG A 288 -5.36 13.81 -8.79
N THR A 289 -4.43 14.75 -8.76
CA THR A 289 -3.58 15.01 -7.60
C THR A 289 -4.43 15.44 -6.40
N ASN A 290 -4.21 14.82 -5.24
CA ASN A 290 -4.73 15.31 -3.98
C ASN A 290 -3.73 16.32 -3.39
N TYR A 291 -4.10 17.60 -3.40
CA TYR A 291 -3.25 18.70 -2.96
C TYR A 291 -3.17 18.86 -1.43
N ARG A 292 -3.75 17.96 -0.64
CA ARG A 292 -3.73 18.05 0.84
C ARG A 292 -2.32 18.00 1.41
N ILE A 293 -1.49 17.07 0.93
CA ILE A 293 -0.14 16.87 1.46
C ILE A 293 0.89 16.92 0.33
N GLU A 294 1.69 17.97 0.34
CA GLU A 294 2.86 18.14 -0.53
C GLU A 294 4.17 17.95 0.23
N PHE A 295 5.21 17.52 -0.47
CA PHE A 295 6.54 17.38 0.09
C PHE A 295 7.64 17.50 -0.95
N ILE A 296 8.84 17.84 -0.49
CA ILE A 296 10.06 17.72 -1.30
C ILE A 296 10.67 16.36 -1.00
N SER A 297 10.83 15.53 -2.03
CA SER A 297 11.46 14.21 -1.89
C SER A 297 12.90 14.33 -1.39
N ALA A 298 13.29 13.48 -0.44
CA ALA A 298 14.70 13.36 -0.05
C ALA A 298 15.56 12.66 -1.10
N LEU A 299 14.94 11.83 -1.96
CA LEU A 299 15.62 11.02 -2.96
C LEU A 299 15.90 11.85 -4.20
N THR A 300 14.86 12.38 -4.85
CA THR A 300 14.98 13.12 -6.11
C THR A 300 15.04 14.63 -5.96
N ARG A 301 14.77 15.18 -4.77
CA ARG A 301 14.65 16.63 -4.50
C ARG A 301 13.53 17.32 -5.29
N ARG A 302 12.64 16.55 -5.91
CA ARG A 302 11.46 17.06 -6.63
C ARG A 302 10.32 17.36 -5.67
N HIS A 303 9.46 18.28 -6.08
CA HIS A 303 8.19 18.53 -5.42
C HIS A 303 7.20 17.42 -5.78
N ARG A 304 6.56 16.82 -4.79
CA ARG A 304 5.67 15.66 -4.92
C ARG A 304 4.44 15.83 -4.02
N TYR A 305 3.41 15.05 -4.32
CA TYR A 305 2.20 14.92 -3.50
C TYR A 305 2.13 13.49 -2.96
N CYS A 306 1.58 13.32 -1.75
CA CYS A 306 1.43 11.98 -1.17
C CYS A 306 0.43 11.14 -1.95
N CYS A 307 -0.60 11.80 -2.48
CA CYS A 307 -1.85 11.13 -2.72
C CYS A 307 -2.44 11.55 -4.06
N HIS A 308 -2.98 10.56 -4.76
CA HIS A 308 -3.53 10.71 -6.09
C HIS A 308 -4.78 9.85 -6.20
N ASN A 309 -5.84 10.44 -6.76
CA ASN A 309 -7.02 9.71 -7.19
C ASN A 309 -6.78 9.20 -8.61
N LEU A 310 -6.67 7.89 -8.75
CA LEU A 310 -6.38 7.18 -9.99
C LEU A 310 -7.64 6.48 -10.48
N HIS A 311 -7.96 6.67 -11.75
CA HIS A 311 -9.16 6.10 -12.36
C HIS A 311 -8.77 5.23 -13.54
N PHE A 312 -9.16 3.96 -13.47
CA PHE A 312 -8.80 2.93 -14.44
C PHE A 312 -10.04 2.35 -15.11
N VAL A 313 -9.89 2.01 -16.39
CA VAL A 313 -10.79 1.12 -17.12
C VAL A 313 -10.09 -0.19 -17.41
N ASN A 314 -10.81 -1.31 -17.33
CA ASN A 314 -10.27 -2.61 -17.68
C ASN A 314 -10.36 -2.85 -19.20
N THR A 315 -9.25 -2.63 -19.89
CA THR A 315 -9.13 -2.81 -21.36
C THR A 315 -9.09 -4.28 -21.81
N LYS A 316 -8.90 -5.21 -20.87
CA LYS A 316 -8.98 -6.66 -21.11
C LYS A 316 -10.28 -7.24 -20.54
N PHE A 317 -11.26 -6.39 -20.23
CA PHE A 317 -12.54 -6.82 -19.71
C PHE A 317 -13.27 -7.64 -20.76
N ASP A 318 -13.40 -8.94 -20.49
CA ASP A 318 -14.10 -9.87 -21.37
C ASP A 318 -15.61 -9.75 -21.11
N ARG A 319 -16.36 -9.31 -22.12
CA ARG A 319 -17.82 -9.18 -22.03
C ARG A 319 -18.52 -10.53 -22.14
N ASP A 320 -17.82 -11.56 -22.61
CA ASP A 320 -18.40 -12.84 -23.02
C ASP A 320 -18.21 -13.96 -21.98
N VAL A 321 -17.66 -13.64 -20.80
CA VAL A 321 -17.61 -14.55 -19.64
C VAL A 321 -18.76 -14.20 -18.69
N VAL A 322 -19.99 -14.60 -19.06
CA VAL A 322 -21.17 -14.60 -18.19
C VAL A 322 -21.65 -16.03 -18.00
#